data_AF-A0A1Z9M3P6-F1
#
_entry.id   AF-A0A1Z9M3P6-F1
#
_cell.length_a   1.000
_cell.length_b   1.000
_cell.length_c   1.000
_cell.angle_alpha   90.00
_cell.angle_beta   90.00
_cell.angle_gamma   90.00
#
_symmetry.space_group_name_H-M   'P 1'
#
loop_
_entity.id
_entity.type
_entity.pdbx_description
1 polymer ?
#
loop_
_entity_poly.entity_id
_entity_poly.type
_entity_poly.pdbx_seq_one_letter_code
_entity_poly.pdbx_strand_id
1 'polypeptide(L)'
;MTNIKKIALVLLGSFAFSAVYTEAQKVEIGNKALEAIAKEIFVEAMKAKKLYKEKAREELLYNYATTAPMQNFQANMDVDPSLNESISGAFVFASSDNQQTWSQGSGSLIGTEGFENTWGAYIDLGSGASSYSYLRGIVASEALGYSYGDLFVTGSPINTSGAWPPSSNLYADLADVIAGDVSSDQDIYNLKGTYKLDASGNTERIYMSMGISGGCCEESGGIFGPWYLYGVGIVNPESVEDIAYAIGYGNGGFGQLYPGVLKISGDLATGNVENFEYISTSLNYNTNGDNMQATCLLSTITNDSDWGTWPNSYNGFIALGVTVEAGLDGLDVAANVIDQTNPGLFIQNTTVQEGNILPVLSDPSYNEEENTLSVFYSDSDGNLPWERQVSVCYNDVCELLYMIPDGHDYLNGVTYTASLDGFGEQSYQAFFDFKDSSSGGSYLTFNFDIGGGSSCGDPGDINGDSTLNVLDVVLLTNLVLGGAGGDPCADVNGDGVLNVLDIVLTVNLILNGG
;
A
#
# COMPACT_ATOMS: atom_id res chain seq x y z
N MET A 1 -77.02 -1.43 24.22
CA MET A 1 -76.66 -2.08 22.93
C MET A 1 -75.72 -1.25 22.05
N THR A 2 -75.31 -0.04 22.46
CA THR A 2 -74.53 0.89 21.61
C THR A 2 -73.00 0.73 21.72
N ASN A 3 -72.48 0.13 22.79
CA ASN A 3 -71.03 -0.10 22.98
C ASN A 3 -70.51 -1.42 22.38
N ILE A 4 -71.36 -2.42 22.16
CA ILE A 4 -70.94 -3.70 21.54
C ILE A 4 -70.70 -3.52 20.03
N LYS A 5 -71.42 -2.60 19.36
CA LYS A 5 -71.18 -2.29 17.94
C LYS A 5 -69.88 -1.52 17.69
N LYS A 6 -69.44 -0.66 18.62
CA LYS A 6 -68.15 0.05 18.50
C LYS A 6 -66.96 -0.89 18.77
N ILE A 7 -67.09 -1.79 19.75
CA ILE A 7 -66.07 -2.81 20.02
C ILE A 7 -66.01 -3.82 18.86
N ALA A 8 -67.14 -4.22 18.28
CA ALA A 8 -67.16 -5.08 17.10
C ALA A 8 -66.60 -4.40 15.84
N LEU A 9 -66.78 -3.08 15.65
CA LEU A 9 -66.21 -2.35 14.50
C LEU A 9 -64.69 -2.13 14.65
N VAL A 10 -64.19 -1.96 15.88
CA VAL A 10 -62.75 -1.86 16.18
C VAL A 10 -62.07 -3.23 16.15
N LEU A 11 -62.76 -4.31 16.55
CA LEU A 11 -62.27 -5.70 16.38
C LEU A 11 -62.38 -6.21 14.94
N LEU A 12 -63.40 -5.82 14.16
CA LEU A 12 -63.47 -6.11 12.72
C LEU A 12 -62.46 -5.28 11.92
N GLY A 13 -62.14 -4.06 12.38
CA GLY A 13 -61.09 -3.21 11.84
C GLY A 13 -59.67 -3.64 12.22
N SER A 14 -59.48 -4.60 13.12
CA SER A 14 -58.16 -5.19 13.42
C SER A 14 -57.93 -6.54 12.76
N PHE A 15 -58.98 -7.18 12.21
CA PHE A 15 -58.88 -8.40 11.41
C PHE A 15 -58.95 -8.16 9.89
N ALA A 16 -59.34 -6.96 9.42
CA ALA A 16 -59.49 -6.65 8.00
C ALA A 16 -58.24 -6.06 7.32
N PHE A 17 -57.20 -5.68 8.07
CA PHE A 17 -56.05 -4.94 7.50
C PHE A 17 -54.89 -5.79 7.00
N SER A 18 -54.87 -7.11 7.28
CA SER A 18 -53.94 -8.01 6.59
C SER A 18 -54.32 -8.27 5.11
N ALA A 19 -55.43 -7.68 4.64
CA ALA A 19 -56.02 -7.92 3.32
C ALA A 19 -56.04 -6.67 2.40
N VAL A 20 -55.31 -5.60 2.71
CA VAL A 20 -55.39 -4.33 1.94
C VAL A 20 -54.59 -4.36 0.62
N TYR A 21 -53.51 -5.14 0.54
CA TYR A 21 -52.67 -5.25 -0.66
C TYR A 21 -52.67 -6.67 -1.21
N THR A 22 -52.82 -6.78 -2.53
CA THR A 22 -52.64 -8.04 -3.25
C THR A 22 -51.18 -8.49 -3.18
N GLU A 23 -50.92 -9.80 -3.31
CA GLU A 23 -49.54 -10.32 -3.35
C GLU A 23 -48.70 -9.67 -4.46
N ALA A 24 -49.31 -9.31 -5.60
CA ALA A 24 -48.64 -8.60 -6.68
C ALA A 24 -48.15 -7.21 -6.24
N GLN A 25 -48.97 -6.46 -5.49
CA GLN A 25 -48.59 -5.14 -4.99
C GLN A 25 -47.48 -5.24 -3.92
N LYS A 26 -47.51 -6.29 -3.08
CA LYS A 26 -46.44 -6.54 -2.10
C LYS A 26 -45.09 -6.77 -2.79
N VAL A 27 -45.07 -7.60 -3.83
CA VAL A 27 -43.86 -7.84 -4.65
C VAL A 27 -43.39 -6.56 -5.33
N GLU A 28 -44.31 -5.77 -5.88
CA GLU A 28 -43.99 -4.49 -6.54
C GLU A 28 -43.30 -3.51 -5.58
N ILE A 29 -43.72 -3.46 -4.31
CA ILE A 29 -43.08 -2.64 -3.26
C ILE A 29 -41.64 -3.05 -3.02
N GLY A 30 -41.39 -4.34 -2.82
CA GLY A 30 -40.03 -4.85 -2.65
C GLY A 30 -39.14 -4.53 -3.83
N ASN A 31 -39.64 -4.73 -5.05
CA ASN A 31 -38.89 -4.47 -6.27
C ASN A 31 -38.55 -2.98 -6.44
N LYS A 32 -39.49 -2.06 -6.20
CA LYS A 32 -39.22 -0.61 -6.32
C LYS A 32 -38.19 -0.12 -5.30
N ALA A 33 -38.24 -0.65 -4.07
CA ALA A 33 -37.25 -0.34 -3.04
C ALA A 33 -35.85 -0.86 -3.41
N LEU A 34 -35.76 -2.10 -3.90
CA LEU A 34 -34.51 -2.69 -4.37
C LEU A 34 -33.97 -1.99 -5.63
N GLU A 35 -34.85 -1.58 -6.54
CA GLU A 35 -34.48 -0.84 -7.75
C GLU A 35 -33.85 0.52 -7.40
N ALA A 36 -34.38 1.23 -6.40
CA ALA A 36 -33.84 2.52 -6.00
C ALA A 36 -32.42 2.42 -5.41
N ILE A 37 -32.19 1.46 -4.49
CA ILE A 37 -30.84 1.24 -3.95
C ILE A 37 -29.89 0.70 -5.02
N ALA A 38 -30.37 -0.19 -5.89
CA ALA A 38 -29.57 -0.70 -7.00
C ALA A 38 -29.16 0.43 -7.95
N LYS A 39 -30.07 1.36 -8.24
CA LYS A 39 -29.82 2.49 -9.13
C LYS A 39 -28.77 3.43 -8.58
N GLU A 40 -28.87 3.82 -7.31
CA GLU A 40 -27.88 4.73 -6.74
C GLU A 40 -26.50 4.07 -6.64
N ILE A 41 -26.44 2.85 -6.12
CA ILE A 41 -25.19 2.08 -6.06
C ILE A 41 -24.59 1.94 -7.45
N PHE A 42 -25.40 1.58 -8.45
CA PHE A 42 -24.91 1.41 -9.81
C PHE A 42 -24.35 2.71 -10.37
N VAL A 43 -25.12 3.81 -10.33
CA VAL A 43 -24.71 5.10 -10.88
C VAL A 43 -23.40 5.58 -10.25
N GLU A 44 -23.30 5.58 -8.93
CA GLU A 44 -22.12 6.09 -8.24
C GLU A 44 -20.92 5.16 -8.39
N ALA A 45 -21.11 3.85 -8.29
CA ALA A 45 -20.02 2.90 -8.47
C ALA A 45 -19.50 2.89 -9.91
N MET A 46 -20.37 3.11 -10.90
CA MET A 46 -20.02 3.22 -12.31
C MET A 46 -19.21 4.49 -12.63
N LYS A 47 -19.60 5.63 -12.06
CA LYS A 47 -18.82 6.86 -12.17
C LYS A 47 -17.45 6.69 -11.50
N ALA A 48 -17.39 6.08 -10.32
CA ALA A 48 -16.14 5.73 -9.66
C ALA A 48 -15.29 4.77 -10.49
N LYS A 49 -15.90 3.76 -11.13
CA LYS A 49 -15.19 2.82 -12.00
C LYS A 49 -14.49 3.50 -13.16
N LYS A 50 -15.10 4.52 -13.79
CA LYS A 50 -14.47 5.31 -14.86
C LYS A 50 -13.20 5.99 -14.40
N LEU A 51 -13.13 6.39 -13.13
CA LEU A 51 -11.95 7.02 -12.52
C LEU A 51 -10.73 6.08 -12.50
N TYR A 52 -10.93 4.82 -12.11
CA TYR A 52 -9.85 3.88 -11.83
C TYR A 52 -9.41 3.05 -13.05
N LYS A 53 -9.99 3.28 -14.23
CA LYS A 53 -9.83 2.41 -15.41
C LYS A 53 -8.55 2.69 -16.23
N GLU A 54 -7.81 3.77 -15.96
CA GLU A 54 -6.79 4.27 -16.89
C GLU A 54 -5.38 3.69 -16.71
N LYS A 55 -5.00 3.18 -15.53
CA LYS A 55 -3.66 2.62 -15.26
C LYS A 55 -3.71 1.47 -14.23
N ALA A 56 -2.76 0.53 -14.30
CA ALA A 56 -2.65 -0.53 -13.29
C ALA A 56 -2.01 -0.01 -12.00
N ARG A 57 -2.33 -0.60 -10.84
CA ARG A 57 -1.80 -0.15 -9.54
C ARG A 57 -0.27 -0.18 -9.48
N GLU A 58 0.33 -1.25 -9.98
CA GLU A 58 1.79 -1.47 -9.92
C GLU A 58 2.57 -0.45 -10.77
N GLU A 59 1.90 0.18 -11.74
CA GLU A 59 2.47 1.28 -12.52
C GLU A 59 2.39 2.62 -11.77
N LEU A 60 1.57 2.70 -10.72
CA LEU A 60 1.28 3.93 -9.98
C LEU A 60 1.93 3.96 -8.60
N LEU A 61 1.97 2.83 -7.90
CA LEU A 61 2.49 2.67 -6.55
C LEU A 61 3.33 1.40 -6.50
N TYR A 62 4.62 1.54 -6.18
CA TYR A 62 5.58 0.44 -6.22
C TYR A 62 6.62 0.55 -5.10
N ASN A 63 7.41 -0.50 -4.91
CA ASN A 63 8.49 -0.59 -3.91
C ASN A 63 8.07 -0.17 -2.48
N TYR A 64 6.89 -0.63 -2.03
CA TYR A 64 6.53 -0.45 -0.63
C TYR A 64 7.49 -1.25 0.25
N ALA A 65 8.18 -0.57 1.14
CA ALA A 65 9.08 -1.18 2.09
C ALA A 65 8.94 -0.51 3.46
N THR A 66 9.28 -1.25 4.51
CA THR A 66 9.36 -0.73 5.87
C THR A 66 10.68 -1.10 6.49
N THR A 67 11.07 -0.44 7.58
CA THR A 67 12.05 -1.01 8.50
C THR A 67 11.51 -2.29 9.11
N ALA A 68 12.37 -3.07 9.73
CA ALA A 68 11.94 -4.15 10.61
C ALA A 68 11.14 -3.58 11.81
N PRO A 69 10.43 -4.43 12.59
CA PRO A 69 9.74 -4.01 13.80
C PRO A 69 10.69 -3.28 14.76
N MET A 70 10.46 -1.98 14.96
CA MET A 70 11.23 -1.13 15.85
C MET A 70 10.41 0.07 16.32
N GLN A 71 10.89 0.76 17.36
CA GLN A 71 10.20 1.94 17.89
C GLN A 71 10.09 3.05 16.84
N ASN A 72 11.20 3.44 16.21
CA ASN A 72 11.19 4.45 15.14
C ASN A 72 10.93 3.80 13.78
N PHE A 73 9.72 3.28 13.61
CA PHE A 73 9.31 2.56 12.40
C PHE A 73 9.24 3.52 11.21
N GLN A 74 9.79 3.10 10.07
CA GLN A 74 9.76 3.88 8.84
C GLN A 74 9.12 3.08 7.73
N ALA A 75 8.47 3.79 6.82
CA ALA A 75 7.81 3.22 5.65
C ALA A 75 8.06 4.12 4.44
N ASN A 76 8.48 3.52 3.34
CA ASN A 76 8.70 4.17 2.06
C ASN A 76 7.83 3.53 0.99
N MET A 77 7.36 4.35 0.06
CA MET A 77 6.67 3.90 -1.15
C MET A 77 7.07 4.81 -2.31
N ASP A 78 7.41 4.21 -3.44
CA ASP A 78 7.60 4.95 -4.67
C ASP A 78 6.24 5.21 -5.32
N VAL A 79 6.02 6.44 -5.75
CA VAL A 79 4.77 6.91 -6.32
C VAL A 79 5.07 7.46 -7.72
N ASP A 80 4.27 7.05 -8.71
CA ASP A 80 4.40 7.59 -10.06
C ASP A 80 4.25 9.13 -10.03
N PRO A 81 5.17 9.88 -10.65
CA PRO A 81 5.16 11.35 -10.58
C PRO A 81 3.86 12.00 -11.06
N SER A 82 3.08 11.33 -11.93
CA SER A 82 1.79 11.85 -12.38
C SER A 82 0.73 11.95 -11.28
N LEU A 83 0.92 11.25 -10.15
CA LEU A 83 0.02 11.31 -9.00
C LEU A 83 0.41 12.40 -7.98
N ASN A 84 1.64 12.91 -8.00
CA ASN A 84 2.15 13.80 -6.95
C ASN A 84 1.30 15.07 -6.75
N GLU A 85 0.73 15.64 -7.82
CA GLU A 85 -0.14 16.82 -7.73
C GLU A 85 -1.59 16.49 -7.30
N SER A 86 -1.98 15.22 -7.40
CA SER A 86 -3.34 14.76 -7.08
C SER A 86 -3.48 14.25 -5.64
N ILE A 87 -2.36 13.90 -4.99
CA ILE A 87 -2.34 13.41 -3.60
C ILE A 87 -2.56 14.58 -2.65
N SER A 88 -3.74 14.62 -2.02
CA SER A 88 -4.07 15.58 -0.96
C SER A 88 -3.63 15.11 0.43
N GLY A 89 -3.39 13.81 0.60
CA GLY A 89 -2.84 13.23 1.82
C GLY A 89 -2.28 11.81 1.63
N ALA A 90 -1.25 11.45 2.40
CA ALA A 90 -0.69 10.11 2.43
C ALA A 90 -0.40 9.72 3.89
N PHE A 91 -0.77 8.51 4.27
CA PHE A 91 -0.68 8.03 5.64
C PHE A 91 -0.24 6.57 5.70
N VAL A 92 0.52 6.27 6.73
CA VAL A 92 0.90 4.90 7.11
C VAL A 92 0.31 4.63 8.48
N PHE A 93 -0.38 3.51 8.59
CA PHE A 93 -0.89 3.01 9.85
C PHE A 93 -0.07 1.79 10.23
N ALA A 94 0.42 1.75 11.47
CA ALA A 94 1.20 0.63 11.95
C ALA A 94 0.84 0.24 13.39
N SER A 95 1.01 -1.04 13.70
CA SER A 95 0.73 -1.65 15.00
C SER A 95 1.82 -2.66 15.35
N SER A 96 2.28 -2.64 16.60
CA SER A 96 3.28 -3.59 17.12
C SER A 96 2.74 -4.51 18.23
N ASP A 97 1.41 -4.51 18.45
CA ASP A 97 0.75 -5.23 19.54
C ASP A 97 -0.35 -6.19 19.05
N ASN A 98 -0.13 -6.77 17.86
CA ASN A 98 -1.10 -7.63 17.15
C ASN A 98 -2.41 -6.89 16.81
N GLN A 99 -2.29 -5.68 16.24
CA GLN A 99 -3.41 -4.85 15.79
C GLN A 99 -4.35 -4.39 16.90
N GLN A 100 -3.95 -4.44 18.19
CA GLN A 100 -4.78 -3.95 19.30
C GLN A 100 -4.84 -2.43 19.32
N THR A 101 -3.71 -1.77 19.04
CA THR A 101 -3.60 -0.32 18.88
C THR A 101 -2.91 0.03 17.57
N TRP A 102 -3.27 1.18 17.00
CA TRP A 102 -2.72 1.69 15.75
C TRP A 102 -2.15 3.09 15.96
N SER A 103 -0.90 3.25 15.51
CA SER A 103 -0.26 4.55 15.36
C SER A 103 -0.33 4.97 13.89
N GLN A 104 -0.35 6.28 13.64
CA GLN A 104 -0.41 6.86 12.31
C GLN A 104 0.81 7.76 12.08
N GLY A 105 1.45 7.61 10.91
CA GLY A 105 2.43 8.54 10.37
C GLY A 105 1.86 9.26 9.15
N SER A 106 2.24 10.53 8.98
CA SER A 106 1.95 11.26 7.75
C SER A 106 3.11 11.05 6.77
N GLY A 107 2.77 10.67 5.54
CA GLY A 107 3.71 10.52 4.45
C GLY A 107 3.95 11.85 3.75
N SER A 108 5.19 12.07 3.33
CA SER A 108 5.59 13.21 2.51
C SER A 108 6.65 12.80 1.51
N LEU A 109 6.69 13.48 0.36
CA LEU A 109 7.77 13.30 -0.62
C LEU A 109 9.13 13.59 0.03
N ILE A 110 10.07 12.64 -0.08
CA ILE A 110 11.46 12.81 0.39
C ILE A 110 12.19 13.76 -0.57
N GLY A 111 12.11 13.50 -1.88
CA GLY A 111 12.53 14.44 -2.93
C GLY A 111 14.03 14.73 -2.96
N THR A 112 14.86 13.86 -2.38
CA THR A 112 16.32 13.92 -2.47
C THR A 112 16.83 12.96 -3.53
N GLU A 113 18.12 13.07 -3.87
CA GLU A 113 18.76 12.15 -4.82
C GLU A 113 18.59 10.68 -4.36
N GLY A 114 18.22 9.81 -5.31
CA GLY A 114 17.86 8.41 -5.06
C GLY A 114 16.46 8.20 -4.44
N PHE A 115 15.76 9.26 -4.07
CA PHE A 115 14.42 9.23 -3.46
C PHE A 115 13.48 10.29 -4.08
N GLU A 116 13.68 10.61 -5.35
CA GLU A 116 13.04 11.74 -6.03
C GLU A 116 11.51 11.62 -6.06
N ASN A 117 11.02 10.39 -6.14
CA ASN A 117 9.59 10.04 -6.20
C ASN A 117 9.14 9.20 -5.01
N THR A 118 9.97 9.11 -3.96
CA THR A 118 9.69 8.28 -2.80
C THR A 118 8.98 9.10 -1.73
N TRP A 119 7.83 8.61 -1.30
CA TRP A 119 7.11 9.11 -0.15
C TRP A 119 7.53 8.33 1.09
N GLY A 120 7.99 9.04 2.11
CA GLY A 120 8.44 8.48 3.38
C GLY A 120 7.55 8.89 4.54
N ALA A 121 7.38 8.00 5.52
CA ALA A 121 6.68 8.27 6.77
C ALA A 121 7.44 7.69 7.96
N TYR A 122 7.31 8.35 9.10
CA TYR A 122 7.86 7.93 10.38
C TYR A 122 6.73 7.69 11.38
N ILE A 123 6.79 6.58 12.10
CA ILE A 123 5.81 6.18 13.11
C ILE A 123 6.55 5.79 14.40
N ASP A 124 6.18 6.39 15.53
CA ASP A 124 6.60 5.91 16.85
C ASP A 124 5.68 4.76 17.28
N LEU A 125 6.24 3.55 17.25
CA LEU A 125 5.60 2.32 17.67
C LEU A 125 6.03 1.91 19.07
N GLY A 126 5.17 1.18 19.78
CA GLY A 126 5.58 0.48 20.99
C GLY A 126 6.68 -0.54 20.68
N SER A 127 7.52 -0.83 21.67
CA SER A 127 8.51 -1.91 21.56
C SER A 127 7.81 -3.24 21.27
N GLY A 128 8.07 -3.83 20.10
CA GLY A 128 7.48 -5.10 19.68
C GLY A 128 8.43 -5.84 18.74
N ALA A 129 8.26 -7.15 18.67
CA ALA A 129 8.99 -8.00 17.73
C ALA A 129 8.20 -8.24 16.44
N SER A 130 7.03 -7.63 16.30
CA SER A 130 6.19 -7.73 15.12
C SER A 130 5.60 -6.39 14.72
N SER A 131 5.24 -6.28 13.45
CA SER A 131 4.58 -5.11 12.91
C SER A 131 3.51 -5.51 11.90
N TYR A 132 2.35 -4.87 12.04
CA TYR A 132 1.31 -4.83 11.04
C TYR A 132 1.29 -3.43 10.46
N SER A 133 1.23 -3.28 9.14
CA SER A 133 1.08 -1.96 8.53
C SER A 133 0.18 -1.96 7.30
N TYR A 134 -0.46 -0.83 7.04
CA TYR A 134 -1.18 -0.56 5.81
C TYR A 134 -1.12 0.93 5.48
N LEU A 135 -1.47 1.27 4.24
CA LEU A 135 -1.38 2.62 3.71
C LEU A 135 -2.75 3.22 3.42
N ARG A 136 -2.85 4.54 3.48
CA ARG A 136 -3.98 5.31 2.95
C ARG A 136 -3.45 6.50 2.16
N GLY A 137 -3.81 6.57 0.89
CA GLY A 137 -3.74 7.77 0.07
C GLY A 137 -5.10 8.46 0.05
N ILE A 138 -5.08 9.79 0.02
CA ILE A 138 -6.23 10.65 -0.24
C ILE A 138 -5.94 11.41 -1.53
N VAL A 139 -6.87 11.31 -2.47
CA VAL A 139 -6.77 11.93 -3.79
C VAL A 139 -7.94 12.88 -3.98
N ALA A 140 -7.66 14.13 -4.30
CA ALA A 140 -8.70 15.08 -4.64
C ALA A 140 -9.30 14.69 -6.00
N SER A 141 -10.58 14.30 -6.03
CA SER A 141 -11.24 13.85 -7.27
C SER A 141 -11.27 14.91 -8.37
N GLU A 142 -11.19 16.19 -8.01
CA GLU A 142 -11.11 17.33 -8.93
C GLU A 142 -9.84 17.29 -9.78
N ALA A 143 -8.73 16.80 -9.20
CA ALA A 143 -7.48 16.60 -9.93
C ALA A 143 -7.63 15.54 -11.03
N LEU A 144 -8.60 14.65 -10.89
CA LEU A 144 -8.94 13.61 -11.86
C LEU A 144 -10.11 13.99 -12.78
N GLY A 145 -10.64 15.21 -12.64
CA GLY A 145 -11.76 15.72 -13.46
C GLY A 145 -13.16 15.34 -12.95
N TYR A 146 -13.28 14.89 -11.70
CA TYR A 146 -14.54 14.54 -11.06
C TYR A 146 -14.85 15.48 -9.88
N SER A 147 -16.05 15.42 -9.32
CA SER A 147 -16.50 16.32 -8.24
C SER A 147 -17.03 15.53 -7.05
N TYR A 148 -16.25 14.53 -6.63
CA TYR A 148 -16.50 13.68 -5.47
C TYR A 148 -15.88 14.20 -4.17
N GLY A 149 -15.09 15.28 -4.20
CA GLY A 149 -14.23 15.62 -3.08
C GLY A 149 -13.08 14.63 -2.93
N ASP A 150 -12.71 14.32 -1.68
CA ASP A 150 -11.58 13.44 -1.38
C ASP A 150 -11.94 11.95 -1.58
N LEU A 151 -11.05 11.22 -2.24
CA LEU A 151 -11.17 9.79 -2.51
C LEU A 151 -10.11 9.04 -1.73
N PHE A 152 -10.53 8.00 -1.01
CA PHE A 152 -9.61 7.16 -0.26
C PHE A 152 -9.12 6.01 -1.14
N VAL A 153 -7.80 5.81 -1.16
CA VAL A 153 -7.16 4.58 -1.62
C VAL A 153 -6.50 3.96 -0.41
N THR A 154 -7.11 2.93 0.16
CA THR A 154 -6.78 2.51 1.53
C THR A 154 -6.65 1.00 1.65
N GLY A 155 -5.62 0.57 2.37
CA GLY A 155 -5.58 -0.73 3.01
C GLY A 155 -6.47 -0.78 4.24
N SER A 156 -6.41 -1.89 4.97
CA SER A 156 -7.06 -2.04 6.27
C SER A 156 -6.24 -2.95 7.18
N PRO A 157 -6.59 -3.03 8.48
CA PRO A 157 -6.24 -4.18 9.31
C PRO A 157 -6.71 -5.51 8.70
N ILE A 158 -6.15 -6.62 9.18
CA ILE A 158 -6.55 -7.98 8.83
C ILE A 158 -7.22 -8.69 10.02
N ASN A 159 -8.44 -9.19 9.82
CA ASN A 159 -9.20 -9.96 10.82
C ASN A 159 -8.77 -11.44 10.83
N THR A 160 -7.55 -11.71 11.28
CA THR A 160 -6.90 -13.04 11.25
C THR A 160 -7.75 -14.14 11.89
N SER A 161 -8.41 -13.85 13.01
CA SER A 161 -9.23 -14.84 13.75
C SER A 161 -10.60 -15.08 13.12
N GLY A 162 -11.04 -14.21 12.22
CA GLY A 162 -12.39 -14.21 11.68
C GLY A 162 -13.47 -13.85 12.70
N ALA A 163 -13.13 -13.03 13.70
CA ALA A 163 -14.07 -12.59 14.73
C ALA A 163 -15.30 -11.92 14.10
N TRP A 164 -16.47 -12.18 14.69
CA TRP A 164 -17.74 -11.63 14.23
C TRP A 164 -18.62 -11.14 15.41
N PRO A 165 -19.02 -9.85 15.42
CA PRO A 165 -18.50 -8.78 14.57
C PRO A 165 -17.00 -8.51 14.86
N PRO A 166 -16.21 -8.02 13.89
CA PRO A 166 -14.85 -7.56 14.16
C PRO A 166 -14.86 -6.42 15.18
N SER A 167 -13.81 -6.35 16.00
CA SER A 167 -13.59 -5.23 16.91
C SER A 167 -13.22 -3.97 16.13
N SER A 168 -13.46 -2.79 16.70
CA SER A 168 -13.27 -1.51 16.01
C SER A 168 -11.84 -1.26 15.54
N ASN A 169 -10.83 -1.77 16.27
CA ASN A 169 -9.41 -1.70 15.91
C ASN A 169 -9.04 -2.57 14.69
N LEU A 170 -9.92 -3.45 14.25
CA LEU A 170 -9.72 -4.25 13.04
C LEU A 170 -10.38 -3.63 11.81
N TYR A 171 -10.92 -2.41 11.90
CA TYR A 171 -11.53 -1.72 10.77
C TYR A 171 -10.68 -0.52 10.32
N ALA A 172 -10.64 -0.28 9.01
CA ALA A 172 -10.22 1.01 8.45
C ALA A 172 -11.39 1.65 7.70
N ASP A 173 -11.45 2.99 7.68
CA ASP A 173 -12.38 3.70 6.81
C ASP A 173 -12.05 3.43 5.35
N LEU A 174 -13.06 3.13 4.55
CA LEU A 174 -12.95 2.80 3.12
C LEU A 174 -13.21 4.00 2.22
N ALA A 175 -13.93 4.99 2.72
CA ALA A 175 -14.37 6.16 1.97
C ALA A 175 -14.34 7.39 2.86
N ASP A 176 -14.19 8.55 2.22
CA ASP A 176 -14.49 9.82 2.85
C ASP A 176 -16.01 9.98 3.00
N VAL A 177 -16.42 10.54 4.14
CA VAL A 177 -17.84 10.66 4.50
C VAL A 177 -18.11 12.06 5.04
N ILE A 178 -19.09 12.75 4.47
CA ILE A 178 -19.46 14.11 4.83
C ILE A 178 -20.54 14.06 5.92
N ALA A 179 -20.16 13.72 7.15
CA ALA A 179 -21.13 13.61 8.24
C ALA A 179 -21.93 14.91 8.48
N GLY A 180 -23.26 14.77 8.57
CA GLY A 180 -24.20 15.86 8.82
C GLY A 180 -24.58 16.68 7.58
N ASP A 181 -24.33 16.15 6.39
CA ASP A 181 -24.82 16.72 5.13
C ASP A 181 -26.33 16.48 4.93
N VAL A 182 -26.88 15.46 5.60
CA VAL A 182 -28.32 15.17 5.70
C VAL A 182 -28.85 15.33 7.14
N SER A 183 -30.15 15.13 7.35
CA SER A 183 -30.72 15.20 8.70
C SER A 183 -30.09 14.16 9.63
N SER A 184 -29.97 14.47 10.93
CA SER A 184 -29.26 13.62 11.91
C SER A 184 -29.76 12.19 12.04
N ASP A 185 -30.98 11.91 11.59
CA ASP A 185 -31.50 10.55 11.51
C ASP A 185 -31.12 9.99 10.12
N GLN A 186 -30.42 8.86 10.08
CA GLN A 186 -29.96 8.14 8.88
C GLN A 186 -28.71 8.68 8.15
N ASP A 187 -28.07 9.72 8.69
CA ASP A 187 -26.77 10.24 8.25
C ASP A 187 -25.65 9.21 8.45
N ILE A 188 -24.98 8.82 7.37
CA ILE A 188 -23.83 7.94 7.35
C ILE A 188 -22.65 8.76 7.87
N TYR A 189 -22.01 8.29 8.96
CA TYR A 189 -20.86 8.99 9.54
C TYR A 189 -19.54 8.22 9.39
N ASN A 190 -19.58 6.97 8.91
CA ASN A 190 -18.41 6.26 8.41
C ASN A 190 -18.80 5.04 7.55
N LEU A 191 -17.91 4.67 6.63
CA LEU A 191 -17.89 3.38 5.97
C LEU A 191 -16.55 2.71 6.23
N LYS A 192 -16.58 1.50 6.79
CA LYS A 192 -15.40 0.79 7.30
C LYS A 192 -15.33 -0.64 6.77
N GLY A 193 -14.10 -1.14 6.58
CA GLY A 193 -13.85 -2.48 6.08
C GLY A 193 -12.65 -3.18 6.69
N THR A 194 -12.69 -4.51 6.59
CA THR A 194 -11.55 -5.41 6.82
C THR A 194 -11.78 -6.73 6.09
N TYR A 195 -10.78 -7.59 6.07
CA TYR A 195 -10.80 -8.86 5.39
C TYR A 195 -10.11 -9.94 6.21
N LYS A 196 -10.38 -11.19 5.84
CA LYS A 196 -9.71 -12.37 6.39
C LYS A 196 -9.10 -13.18 5.25
N LEU A 197 -7.88 -13.65 5.48
CA LEU A 197 -7.20 -14.59 4.59
C LEU A 197 -7.52 -16.05 4.97
N ASP A 198 -7.49 -16.93 3.98
CA ASP A 198 -7.45 -18.38 4.17
C ASP A 198 -6.02 -18.87 4.50
N ALA A 199 -5.87 -20.18 4.69
CA ALA A 199 -4.57 -20.79 4.99
C ALA A 199 -3.56 -20.70 3.83
N SER A 200 -4.02 -20.36 2.63
CA SER A 200 -3.19 -20.18 1.42
C SER A 200 -2.83 -18.72 1.17
N GLY A 201 -3.27 -17.79 2.05
CA GLY A 201 -3.00 -16.37 1.92
C GLY A 201 -3.94 -15.63 0.96
N ASN A 202 -5.03 -16.26 0.48
CA ASN A 202 -6.02 -15.61 -0.36
C ASN A 202 -7.15 -15.01 0.49
N THR A 203 -7.75 -13.90 0.04
CA THR A 203 -8.91 -13.34 0.75
C THR A 203 -10.10 -14.29 0.70
N GLU A 204 -10.45 -14.82 1.88
CA GLU A 204 -11.60 -15.70 2.07
C GLU A 204 -12.89 -14.88 2.22
N ARG A 205 -12.82 -13.80 2.99
CA ARG A 205 -13.99 -13.12 3.54
C ARG A 205 -13.75 -11.63 3.71
N ILE A 206 -14.77 -10.85 3.42
CA ILE A 206 -14.80 -9.40 3.64
C ILE A 206 -15.82 -9.04 4.72
N TYR A 207 -15.53 -7.97 5.44
CA TYR A 207 -16.35 -7.45 6.53
C TYR A 207 -16.55 -5.97 6.29
N MET A 208 -17.81 -5.53 6.25
CA MET A 208 -18.17 -4.13 6.09
C MET A 208 -18.93 -3.65 7.32
N SER A 209 -18.76 -2.37 7.63
CA SER A 209 -19.48 -1.68 8.70
C SER A 209 -19.83 -0.28 8.21
N MET A 210 -21.11 0.06 8.24
CA MET A 210 -21.61 1.39 7.92
C MET A 210 -22.22 2.00 9.17
N GLY A 211 -21.61 3.08 9.66
CA GLY A 211 -22.09 3.82 10.82
C GLY A 211 -23.21 4.76 10.41
N ILE A 212 -24.36 4.67 11.08
CA ILE A 212 -25.57 5.43 10.77
C ILE A 212 -26.04 6.20 12.03
N SER A 213 -26.20 7.51 11.91
CA SER A 213 -26.68 8.40 12.95
C SER A 213 -28.17 8.16 13.24
N GLY A 214 -28.58 8.27 14.50
CA GLY A 214 -29.95 7.94 14.93
C GLY A 214 -30.18 6.44 15.22
N GLY A 215 -29.15 5.61 15.05
CA GLY A 215 -29.19 4.18 15.32
C GLY A 215 -29.48 3.34 14.07
N CYS A 216 -28.76 2.22 13.95
CA CYS A 216 -29.11 1.14 13.02
C CYS A 216 -29.83 0.05 13.80
N CYS A 217 -30.73 -0.74 13.22
CA CYS A 217 -31.50 -0.52 12.01
C CYS A 217 -32.95 -0.81 12.45
N GLU A 218 -33.46 0.05 13.35
CA GLU A 218 -34.75 -0.20 14.00
C GLU A 218 -35.88 -0.17 12.97
N GLU A 219 -36.80 -1.13 13.08
CA GLU A 219 -38.01 -1.20 12.25
C GLU A 219 -39.01 -0.10 12.66
N SER A 220 -38.64 1.17 12.48
CA SER A 220 -39.45 2.31 12.91
C SER A 220 -40.78 2.44 12.16
N GLY A 221 -40.90 1.84 10.98
CA GLY A 221 -42.07 1.94 10.09
C GLY A 221 -43.17 0.88 10.26
N GLY A 222 -42.95 -0.18 11.03
CA GLY A 222 -43.86 -1.33 11.08
C GLY A 222 -44.19 -1.90 9.69
N ILE A 223 -45.40 -2.45 9.51
CA ILE A 223 -45.80 -3.11 8.24
C ILE A 223 -46.08 -2.15 7.08
N PHE A 224 -46.00 -0.83 7.28
CA PHE A 224 -46.32 0.18 6.26
C PHE A 224 -45.15 1.12 5.92
N GLY A 225 -43.99 0.92 6.55
CA GLY A 225 -42.81 1.75 6.36
C GLY A 225 -42.87 3.08 7.13
N PRO A 226 -41.84 3.93 6.98
CA PRO A 226 -40.70 3.74 6.09
C PRO A 226 -39.82 2.53 6.48
N TRP A 227 -39.34 1.82 5.47
CA TRP A 227 -38.34 0.77 5.56
C TRP A 227 -37.02 1.33 5.06
N TYR A 228 -35.97 1.17 5.84
CA TYR A 228 -34.63 1.59 5.43
C TYR A 228 -33.85 0.40 4.87
N LEU A 229 -33.17 0.65 3.76
CA LEU A 229 -32.23 -0.26 3.14
C LEU A 229 -30.84 0.35 3.24
N TYR A 230 -29.90 -0.46 3.69
CA TYR A 230 -28.52 -0.07 3.89
C TYR A 230 -27.66 -0.97 3.02
N GLY A 231 -26.87 -0.38 2.13
CA GLY A 231 -26.07 -1.14 1.16
C GLY A 231 -24.66 -0.61 1.05
N VAL A 232 -23.70 -1.52 0.93
CA VAL A 232 -22.34 -1.21 0.49
C VAL A 232 -22.18 -1.73 -0.93
N GLY A 233 -22.10 -0.80 -1.88
CA GLY A 233 -21.77 -1.08 -3.27
C GLY A 233 -20.32 -1.55 -3.39
N ILE A 234 -20.08 -2.52 -4.27
CA ILE A 234 -18.79 -3.16 -4.51
C ILE A 234 -18.60 -3.29 -6.02
N VAL A 235 -17.49 -2.77 -6.54
CA VAL A 235 -17.17 -2.84 -7.98
C VAL A 235 -15.72 -3.21 -8.20
N ASN A 236 -15.48 -4.14 -9.13
CA ASN A 236 -14.16 -4.38 -9.66
C ASN A 236 -13.75 -3.24 -10.61
N PRO A 237 -12.73 -2.42 -10.28
CA PRO A 237 -12.29 -1.32 -11.13
C PRO A 237 -11.87 -1.78 -12.53
N GLU A 238 -11.40 -3.03 -12.67
CA GLU A 238 -10.85 -3.56 -13.92
C GLU A 238 -11.85 -4.41 -14.72
N SER A 239 -13.07 -4.64 -14.22
CA SER A 239 -14.06 -5.42 -14.98
C SER A 239 -14.42 -4.69 -16.27
N VAL A 240 -14.53 -5.44 -17.36
CA VAL A 240 -15.01 -4.90 -18.64
C VAL A 240 -16.52 -4.73 -18.67
N GLU A 241 -17.24 -5.46 -17.82
CA GLU A 241 -18.70 -5.47 -17.76
C GLU A 241 -19.24 -4.35 -16.87
N ASP A 242 -20.41 -3.83 -17.22
CA ASP A 242 -21.09 -2.79 -16.43
C ASP A 242 -21.94 -3.43 -15.33
N ILE A 243 -21.24 -4.02 -14.36
CA ILE A 243 -21.82 -4.73 -13.21
C ILE A 243 -21.33 -4.11 -11.90
N ALA A 244 -22.26 -3.90 -10.98
CA ALA A 244 -21.99 -3.63 -9.57
C ALA A 244 -22.56 -4.73 -8.69
N TYR A 245 -21.96 -4.93 -7.53
CA TYR A 245 -22.47 -5.80 -6.49
C TYR A 245 -22.82 -4.97 -5.27
N ALA A 246 -23.69 -5.46 -4.40
CA ALA A 246 -23.98 -4.79 -3.15
C ALA A 246 -24.15 -5.81 -2.03
N ILE A 247 -23.54 -5.55 -0.88
CA ILE A 247 -23.85 -6.26 0.37
C ILE A 247 -24.76 -5.35 1.16
N GLY A 248 -25.96 -5.81 1.50
CA GLY A 248 -26.92 -4.94 2.15
C GLY A 248 -27.81 -5.64 3.17
N TYR A 249 -28.34 -4.81 4.05
CA TYR A 249 -29.42 -5.13 4.98
C TYR A 249 -30.68 -4.39 4.53
N GLY A 250 -31.77 -5.13 4.42
CA GLY A 250 -33.12 -4.58 4.32
C GLY A 250 -34.05 -5.54 5.04
N ASN A 251 -35.01 -5.02 5.78
CA ASN A 251 -35.99 -5.83 6.48
C ASN A 251 -37.32 -5.10 6.48
N GLY A 252 -38.32 -5.67 5.80
CA GLY A 252 -39.61 -5.02 5.61
C GLY A 252 -40.22 -5.27 4.24
N GLY A 253 -41.02 -4.32 3.77
CA GLY A 253 -41.68 -4.40 2.46
C GLY A 253 -42.54 -5.65 2.31
N PHE A 254 -43.29 -6.02 3.35
CA PHE A 254 -44.09 -7.27 3.39
C PHE A 254 -43.26 -8.55 3.21
N GLY A 255 -42.02 -8.56 3.70
CA GLY A 255 -41.10 -9.70 3.62
C GLY A 255 -40.39 -9.84 2.27
N GLN A 256 -40.48 -8.82 1.42
CA GLN A 256 -39.75 -8.77 0.16
C GLN A 256 -38.32 -8.21 0.32
N LEU A 257 -38.07 -7.48 1.40
CA LEU A 257 -36.74 -6.98 1.72
C LEU A 257 -36.09 -7.91 2.73
N TYR A 258 -34.96 -8.49 2.34
CA TYR A 258 -34.12 -9.29 3.22
C TYR A 258 -32.64 -8.99 2.95
N PRO A 259 -31.76 -9.22 3.94
CA PRO A 259 -30.34 -9.03 3.76
C PRO A 259 -29.78 -9.98 2.69
N GLY A 260 -28.86 -9.50 1.87
CA GLY A 260 -28.27 -10.33 0.81
C GLY A 260 -27.07 -9.70 0.12
N VAL A 261 -26.54 -10.45 -0.84
CA VAL A 261 -25.60 -9.98 -1.86
C VAL A 261 -26.39 -9.84 -3.17
N LEU A 262 -26.48 -8.61 -3.65
CA LEU A 262 -27.12 -8.26 -4.91
C LEU A 262 -26.07 -8.15 -6.01
N LYS A 263 -26.43 -8.60 -7.21
CA LYS A 263 -25.79 -8.26 -8.47
C LYS A 263 -26.69 -7.26 -9.19
N ILE A 264 -26.10 -6.20 -9.71
CA ILE A 264 -26.78 -5.09 -10.36
C ILE A 264 -26.13 -4.92 -11.72
N SER A 265 -26.91 -5.10 -12.78
CA SER A 265 -26.49 -4.82 -14.15
C SER A 265 -27.17 -3.57 -14.66
N GLY A 266 -26.46 -2.83 -15.50
CA GLY A 266 -26.98 -1.63 -16.09
C GLY A 266 -26.14 -1.16 -17.25
N ASP A 267 -26.43 0.05 -17.69
CA ASP A 267 -25.71 0.71 -18.78
C ASP A 267 -24.88 1.86 -18.22
N LEU A 268 -23.56 1.74 -18.32
CA LEU A 268 -22.59 2.73 -17.84
C LEU A 268 -22.71 4.10 -18.52
N ALA A 269 -23.21 4.14 -19.76
CA ALA A 269 -23.36 5.38 -20.50
C ALA A 269 -24.59 6.16 -20.03
N THR A 270 -25.66 5.46 -19.64
CA THR A 270 -26.92 6.09 -19.26
C THR A 270 -27.13 6.14 -17.75
N GLY A 271 -26.43 5.32 -16.96
CA GLY A 271 -26.64 5.14 -15.53
C GLY A 271 -27.93 4.38 -15.21
N ASN A 272 -28.58 3.78 -16.20
CA ASN A 272 -29.82 3.03 -15.99
C ASN A 272 -29.50 1.62 -15.49
N VAL A 273 -30.26 1.17 -14.50
CA VAL A 273 -30.28 -0.24 -14.09
C VAL A 273 -31.13 -1.03 -15.07
N GLU A 274 -30.57 -2.12 -15.58
CA GLU A 274 -31.26 -3.07 -16.44
C GLU A 274 -31.85 -4.23 -15.63
N ASN A 275 -31.10 -4.73 -14.64
CA ASN A 275 -31.53 -5.84 -13.78
C ASN A 275 -30.85 -5.76 -12.41
N PHE A 276 -31.52 -6.31 -11.40
CA PHE A 276 -30.92 -6.57 -10.09
C PHE A 276 -31.42 -7.92 -9.56
N GLU A 277 -30.51 -8.71 -8.99
CA GLU A 277 -30.86 -10.03 -8.45
C GLU A 277 -30.02 -10.40 -7.23
N TYR A 278 -30.59 -11.21 -6.35
CA TYR A 278 -29.83 -11.80 -5.25
C TYR A 278 -29.01 -12.98 -5.75
N ILE A 279 -27.68 -12.86 -5.70
CA ILE A 279 -26.76 -13.97 -5.97
C ILE A 279 -26.49 -14.79 -4.71
N SER A 280 -26.74 -14.21 -3.54
CA SER A 280 -26.72 -14.92 -2.25
C SER A 280 -27.58 -14.23 -1.22
N THR A 281 -28.25 -15.02 -0.39
CA THR A 281 -28.93 -14.56 0.83
C THR A 281 -28.22 -15.06 2.09
N SER A 282 -27.08 -15.75 1.92
CA SER A 282 -26.28 -16.32 2.99
C SER A 282 -25.19 -15.34 3.40
N LEU A 283 -25.56 -14.35 4.21
CA LEU A 283 -24.62 -13.47 4.91
C LEU A 283 -24.84 -13.51 6.41
N ASN A 284 -23.79 -13.14 7.16
CA ASN A 284 -23.95 -12.76 8.55
C ASN A 284 -24.06 -11.24 8.61
N TYR A 285 -25.00 -10.73 9.40
CA TYR A 285 -25.18 -9.31 9.64
C TYR A 285 -25.37 -9.02 11.13
N ASN A 286 -25.07 -7.79 11.53
CA ASN A 286 -25.30 -7.26 12.86
C ASN A 286 -25.80 -5.83 12.72
N THR A 287 -26.93 -5.53 13.37
CA THR A 287 -27.58 -4.22 13.35
C THR A 287 -27.76 -3.68 14.76
N ASN A 288 -26.92 -4.12 15.70
CA ASN A 288 -26.98 -3.65 17.08
C ASN A 288 -26.23 -2.32 17.22
N GLY A 289 -26.92 -1.30 17.75
CA GLY A 289 -26.35 0.03 17.97
C GLY A 289 -26.27 0.84 16.67
N ASP A 290 -25.27 1.68 16.53
CA ASP A 290 -25.24 2.67 15.43
C ASP A 290 -24.59 2.15 14.14
N ASN A 291 -24.44 0.82 13.96
CA ASN A 291 -23.72 0.26 12.82
C ASN A 291 -24.48 -0.88 12.14
N MET A 292 -24.60 -0.79 10.82
CA MET A 292 -24.94 -1.93 9.96
C MET A 292 -23.65 -2.64 9.59
N GLN A 293 -23.46 -3.87 10.09
CA GLN A 293 -22.30 -4.69 9.79
C GLN A 293 -22.74 -5.91 8.99
N ALA A 294 -22.00 -6.25 7.94
CA ALA A 294 -22.26 -7.43 7.13
C ALA A 294 -20.95 -8.12 6.72
N THR A 295 -21.01 -9.44 6.56
CA THR A 295 -19.90 -10.24 6.04
C THR A 295 -20.38 -11.38 5.15
N CYS A 296 -19.66 -11.61 4.05
CA CYS A 296 -19.83 -12.74 3.15
C CYS A 296 -18.47 -13.28 2.71
N LEU A 297 -18.47 -14.51 2.18
CA LEU A 297 -17.30 -15.02 1.46
C LEU A 297 -17.05 -14.13 0.24
N LEU A 298 -15.79 -13.72 0.02
CA LEU A 298 -15.47 -12.87 -1.14
C LEU A 298 -15.76 -13.62 -2.45
N SER A 299 -15.56 -14.94 -2.45
CA SER A 299 -15.88 -15.84 -3.56
C SER A 299 -17.37 -15.87 -3.93
N THR A 300 -18.28 -15.38 -3.09
CA THR A 300 -19.68 -15.19 -3.49
C THR A 300 -19.82 -14.15 -4.61
N ILE A 301 -18.94 -13.15 -4.61
CA ILE A 301 -18.91 -12.07 -5.60
C ILE A 301 -17.91 -12.42 -6.70
N THR A 302 -16.68 -12.80 -6.34
CA THR A 302 -15.59 -12.94 -7.33
C THR A 302 -15.66 -14.19 -8.19
N ASN A 303 -16.49 -15.18 -7.84
CA ASN A 303 -16.74 -16.34 -8.71
C ASN A 303 -17.87 -16.11 -9.72
N ASP A 304 -18.61 -15.01 -9.61
CA ASP A 304 -19.57 -14.62 -10.64
C ASP A 304 -18.80 -14.27 -11.93
N SER A 305 -19.26 -14.78 -13.08
CA SER A 305 -18.53 -14.66 -14.35
C SER A 305 -18.29 -13.22 -14.78
N ASP A 306 -19.14 -12.30 -14.31
CA ASP A 306 -19.13 -10.91 -14.77
C ASP A 306 -18.30 -10.00 -13.83
N TRP A 307 -17.77 -10.56 -12.73
CA TRP A 307 -16.83 -9.86 -11.84
C TRP A 307 -15.53 -9.53 -12.56
N GLY A 308 -15.07 -10.39 -13.48
CA GLY A 308 -13.77 -10.30 -14.12
C GLY A 308 -12.64 -11.00 -13.35
N THR A 309 -11.39 -10.67 -13.66
CA THR A 309 -10.21 -11.32 -13.07
C THR A 309 -10.11 -11.05 -11.56
N TRP A 310 -9.84 -12.09 -10.78
CA TRP A 310 -9.51 -12.00 -9.36
C TRP A 310 -8.36 -12.96 -8.99
N PRO A 311 -7.37 -12.52 -8.20
CA PRO A 311 -7.09 -11.14 -7.82
C PRO A 311 -6.87 -10.22 -9.03
N ASN A 312 -7.33 -8.97 -8.95
CA ASN A 312 -7.08 -7.93 -9.95
C ASN A 312 -5.75 -7.19 -9.63
N SER A 313 -5.30 -6.26 -10.48
CA SER A 313 -4.00 -5.57 -10.24
C SER A 313 -3.96 -4.77 -8.94
N TYR A 314 -5.13 -4.37 -8.44
CA TYR A 314 -5.28 -3.64 -7.18
C TYR A 314 -5.30 -4.56 -5.96
N ASN A 315 -5.50 -5.87 -6.13
CA ASN A 315 -5.89 -6.79 -5.05
C ASN A 315 -7.00 -6.19 -4.16
N GLY A 316 -8.01 -5.60 -4.80
CA GLY A 316 -8.94 -4.68 -4.16
C GLY A 316 -10.17 -4.36 -4.99
N PHE A 317 -11.08 -3.55 -4.45
CA PHE A 317 -12.30 -3.14 -5.13
C PHE A 317 -12.78 -1.77 -4.65
N ILE A 318 -13.61 -1.11 -5.46
CA ILE A 318 -14.27 0.14 -5.08
C ILE A 318 -15.42 -0.18 -4.13
N ALA A 319 -15.55 0.57 -3.04
CA ALA A 319 -16.65 0.50 -2.10
C ALA A 319 -17.32 1.87 -1.91
N LEU A 320 -18.64 1.88 -1.73
CA LEU A 320 -19.41 3.07 -1.33
C LEU A 320 -20.65 2.65 -0.54
N GLY A 321 -21.07 3.47 0.42
CA GLY A 321 -22.25 3.24 1.25
C GLY A 321 -23.46 4.02 0.74
N VAL A 322 -24.65 3.43 0.84
CA VAL A 322 -25.92 4.08 0.50
C VAL A 322 -26.99 3.70 1.51
N THR A 323 -27.77 4.69 1.93
CA THR A 323 -29.02 4.53 2.69
C THR A 323 -30.20 4.94 1.83
N VAL A 324 -31.19 4.06 1.68
CA VAL A 324 -32.44 4.32 0.97
C VAL A 324 -33.62 4.16 1.92
N GLU A 325 -34.53 5.13 1.87
CA GLU A 325 -35.85 5.01 2.48
C GLU A 325 -36.84 4.51 1.42
N ALA A 326 -37.57 3.46 1.75
CA ALA A 326 -38.70 2.98 0.97
C ALA A 326 -39.99 3.05 1.78
N GLY A 327 -41.06 3.56 1.19
CA GLY A 327 -42.34 3.70 1.86
C GLY A 327 -43.51 3.70 0.91
N LEU A 328 -44.71 3.67 1.48
CA LEU A 328 -45.95 3.81 0.73
C LEU A 328 -46.29 5.29 0.54
N ASP A 329 -46.49 5.71 -0.70
CA ASP A 329 -47.04 7.02 -1.05
C ASP A 329 -48.43 6.84 -1.67
N GLY A 330 -49.46 6.87 -0.81
CA GLY A 330 -50.83 6.59 -1.22
C GLY A 330 -51.05 5.12 -1.63
N LEU A 331 -51.25 4.88 -2.93
CA LEU A 331 -51.34 3.54 -3.54
C LEU A 331 -50.05 3.13 -4.26
N ASP A 332 -49.09 4.06 -4.36
CA ASP A 332 -47.80 3.87 -5.02
C ASP A 332 -46.69 3.67 -3.96
N VAL A 333 -45.49 3.41 -4.45
CA VAL A 333 -44.30 3.14 -3.65
C VAL A 333 -43.29 4.23 -3.98
N ALA A 334 -42.84 4.93 -2.95
CA ALA A 334 -41.77 5.90 -3.06
C ALA A 334 -40.49 5.28 -2.48
N ALA A 335 -39.39 5.47 -3.19
CA ALA A 335 -38.07 5.10 -2.69
C ALA A 335 -37.13 6.29 -2.95
N ASN A 336 -36.50 6.77 -1.90
CA ASN A 336 -35.67 7.95 -1.90
C ASN A 336 -34.29 7.60 -1.33
N VAL A 337 -33.24 7.98 -2.04
CA VAL A 337 -31.90 7.97 -1.47
C VAL A 337 -31.87 9.02 -0.37
N ILE A 338 -31.54 8.58 0.84
CA ILE A 338 -31.42 9.45 2.00
C ILE A 338 -30.01 9.97 2.10
N ASP A 339 -29.03 9.09 1.95
CA ASP A 339 -27.63 9.43 2.12
C ASP A 339 -26.69 8.45 1.40
N GLN A 340 -25.47 8.90 1.10
CA GLN A 340 -24.42 8.11 0.47
C GLN A 340 -23.01 8.59 0.85
N THR A 341 -22.04 7.69 0.81
CA THR A 341 -20.62 8.07 0.94
C THR A 341 -20.01 8.43 -0.40
N ASN A 342 -18.86 9.09 -0.37
CA ASN A 342 -17.98 9.09 -1.54
C ASN A 342 -17.51 7.67 -1.85
N PRO A 343 -17.12 7.34 -3.09
CA PRO A 343 -16.50 6.08 -3.39
C PRO A 343 -15.04 6.06 -2.90
N GLY A 344 -14.56 4.89 -2.48
CA GLY A 344 -13.16 4.68 -2.17
C GLY A 344 -12.66 3.34 -2.68
N LEU A 345 -11.36 3.25 -2.94
CA LEU A 345 -10.69 2.03 -3.39
C LEU A 345 -10.10 1.30 -2.17
N PHE A 346 -10.69 0.15 -1.86
CA PHE A 346 -10.23 -0.72 -0.79
C PHE A 346 -9.25 -1.78 -1.30
N ILE A 347 -8.05 -1.82 -0.71
CA ILE A 347 -6.96 -2.74 -1.07
C ILE A 347 -6.72 -3.73 0.08
N GLN A 348 -6.55 -5.01 -0.24
CA GLN A 348 -6.41 -6.08 0.75
C GLN A 348 -4.94 -6.49 0.92
N ASN A 349 -4.09 -5.58 1.40
CA ASN A 349 -2.63 -5.71 1.38
C ASN A 349 -1.90 -5.40 2.69
N THR A 350 -2.49 -5.70 3.85
CA THR A 350 -1.80 -5.55 5.15
C THR A 350 -0.43 -6.24 5.10
N THR A 351 0.64 -5.47 5.34
CA THR A 351 1.98 -6.02 5.52
C THR A 351 2.13 -6.50 6.96
N VAL A 352 2.64 -7.72 7.12
CA VAL A 352 2.88 -8.35 8.41
C VAL A 352 4.31 -8.85 8.46
N GLN A 353 5.03 -8.47 9.51
CA GLN A 353 6.38 -8.97 9.77
C GLN A 353 6.50 -9.43 11.22
N GLU A 354 7.19 -10.55 11.40
CA GLU A 354 7.51 -11.16 12.69
C GLU A 354 9.01 -11.40 12.76
N GLY A 355 9.66 -10.82 13.77
CA GLY A 355 11.11 -10.86 13.91
C GLY A 355 11.84 -9.98 12.90
N ASN A 356 13.14 -10.22 12.78
CA ASN A 356 14.01 -9.55 11.81
C ASN A 356 15.16 -10.47 11.39
N ILE A 357 15.36 -10.66 10.10
CA ILE A 357 16.57 -11.24 9.53
C ILE A 357 17.50 -10.09 9.14
N LEU A 358 18.71 -10.08 9.70
CA LEU A 358 19.66 -9.00 9.43
C LEU A 358 19.97 -8.88 7.92
N PRO A 359 20.13 -7.65 7.41
CA PRO A 359 20.47 -7.43 6.01
C PRO A 359 21.85 -7.99 5.68
N VAL A 360 22.16 -8.16 4.40
CA VAL A 360 23.47 -8.59 3.92
C VAL A 360 24.10 -7.48 3.09
N LEU A 361 25.38 -7.20 3.36
CA LEU A 361 26.21 -6.35 2.52
C LEU A 361 27.20 -7.21 1.73
N SER A 362 27.34 -6.94 0.43
CA SER A 362 28.30 -7.62 -0.45
C SER A 362 28.89 -6.69 -1.50
N ASP A 363 29.87 -7.22 -2.24
CA ASP A 363 30.44 -6.61 -3.44
C ASP A 363 30.84 -5.12 -3.29
N PRO A 364 31.65 -4.79 -2.26
CA PRO A 364 32.12 -3.43 -2.11
C PRO A 364 33.08 -3.10 -3.25
N SER A 365 32.97 -1.91 -3.83
CA SER A 365 33.79 -1.52 -4.97
C SER A 365 34.15 -0.03 -4.94
N TYR A 366 35.31 0.31 -5.46
CA TYR A 366 35.71 1.68 -5.76
C TYR A 366 35.82 1.82 -7.28
N ASN A 367 35.14 2.83 -7.83
CA ASN A 367 35.24 3.20 -9.23
C ASN A 367 36.09 4.46 -9.34
N GLU A 368 37.27 4.32 -9.95
CA GLU A 368 38.23 5.41 -10.13
C GLU A 368 37.76 6.46 -11.15
N GLU A 369 37.06 6.05 -12.22
CA GLU A 369 36.58 6.96 -13.26
C GLU A 369 35.52 7.93 -12.73
N GLU A 370 34.60 7.42 -11.91
CA GLU A 370 33.52 8.19 -11.30
C GLU A 370 33.89 8.75 -9.91
N ASN A 371 35.04 8.33 -9.35
CA ASN A 371 35.48 8.64 -7.99
C ASN A 371 34.40 8.33 -6.93
N THR A 372 33.82 7.12 -7.02
CA THR A 372 32.72 6.70 -6.13
C THR A 372 33.02 5.38 -5.44
N LEU A 373 32.51 5.24 -4.22
CA LEU A 373 32.50 4.00 -3.46
C LEU A 373 31.09 3.39 -3.46
N SER A 374 30.97 2.09 -3.68
CA SER A 374 29.69 1.39 -3.70
C SER A 374 29.67 0.13 -2.83
N VAL A 375 28.46 -0.28 -2.42
CA VAL A 375 28.20 -1.56 -1.75
C VAL A 375 26.81 -2.07 -2.15
N PHE A 376 26.66 -3.40 -2.26
CA PHE A 376 25.36 -4.03 -2.49
C PHE A 376 24.68 -4.36 -1.17
N TYR A 377 23.41 -3.96 -1.03
CA TYR A 377 22.54 -4.24 0.12
C TYR A 377 21.40 -5.15 -0.31
N SER A 378 21.13 -6.21 0.44
CA SER A 378 19.93 -7.03 0.26
C SER A 378 19.38 -7.48 1.60
N ASP A 379 18.06 -7.56 1.71
CA ASP A 379 17.38 -7.96 2.93
C ASP A 379 16.31 -9.02 2.62
N SER A 380 16.34 -10.16 3.32
CA SER A 380 15.41 -11.26 3.02
C SER A 380 13.97 -11.00 3.46
N ASP A 381 13.77 -10.08 4.41
CA ASP A 381 12.45 -9.59 4.80
C ASP A 381 12.01 -8.40 3.90
N GLY A 382 12.88 -7.92 3.01
CA GLY A 382 12.64 -6.78 2.13
C GLY A 382 12.67 -5.45 2.88
N ASN A 383 13.34 -5.39 4.04
CA ASN A 383 13.37 -4.18 4.85
C ASN A 383 14.28 -3.10 4.29
N LEU A 384 13.82 -1.85 4.39
CA LEU A 384 14.64 -0.69 4.03
C LEU A 384 15.65 -0.37 5.14
N PRO A 385 16.88 0.06 4.81
CA PRO A 385 17.85 0.48 5.80
C PRO A 385 17.56 1.91 6.26
N TRP A 386 17.30 2.09 7.56
CA TRP A 386 17.16 3.41 8.17
C TRP A 386 18.53 4.08 8.40
N GLU A 387 19.59 3.28 8.59
CA GLU A 387 20.98 3.74 8.57
C GLU A 387 21.69 3.14 7.36
N ARG A 388 22.34 3.99 6.57
CA ARG A 388 22.94 3.65 5.26
C ARG A 388 24.14 4.55 4.98
N GLN A 389 25.24 4.28 5.68
CA GLN A 389 26.39 5.17 5.70
C GLN A 389 27.70 4.40 5.56
N VAL A 390 28.73 5.12 5.15
CA VAL A 390 30.10 4.61 5.08
C VAL A 390 31.05 5.59 5.75
N SER A 391 31.91 5.08 6.63
CA SER A 391 33.03 5.83 7.18
C SER A 391 34.29 5.54 6.37
N VAL A 392 34.86 6.57 5.74
CA VAL A 392 36.11 6.47 4.96
C VAL A 392 37.25 7.01 5.81
N CYS A 393 38.23 6.15 6.11
CA CYS A 393 39.26 6.42 7.10
C CYS A 393 40.68 6.41 6.53
N TYR A 394 41.50 7.34 7.00
CA TYR A 394 42.95 7.40 6.77
C TYR A 394 43.64 7.76 8.09
N ASN A 395 44.65 6.97 8.50
CA ASN A 395 45.40 7.17 9.75
C ASN A 395 44.52 7.47 10.99
N ASP A 396 43.50 6.63 11.22
CA ASP A 396 42.51 6.75 12.31
C ASP A 396 41.63 8.01 12.28
N VAL A 397 41.67 8.79 11.20
CA VAL A 397 40.74 9.91 10.95
C VAL A 397 39.72 9.45 9.92
N CYS A 398 38.44 9.49 10.30
CA CYS A 398 37.33 9.02 9.47
C CYS A 398 36.40 10.17 9.09
N GLU A 399 35.96 10.18 7.84
CA GLU A 399 34.87 11.02 7.35
C GLU A 399 33.64 10.15 7.04
N LEU A 400 32.48 10.59 7.50
CA LEU A 400 31.22 9.88 7.35
C LEU A 400 30.49 10.39 6.11
N LEU A 401 30.14 9.48 5.21
CA LEU A 401 29.38 9.76 4.00
C LEU A 401 28.04 9.04 4.04
N TYR A 402 26.99 9.73 3.63
CA TYR A 402 25.70 9.11 3.35
C TYR A 402 25.73 8.46 1.98
N MET A 403 25.12 7.29 1.86
CA MET A 403 25.06 6.59 0.58
C MET A 403 23.68 6.74 -0.08
N ILE A 404 23.70 6.85 -1.40
CA ILE A 404 22.55 7.05 -2.27
C ILE A 404 22.21 5.72 -2.94
N PRO A 405 20.96 5.22 -2.85
CA PRO A 405 20.55 4.00 -3.53
C PRO A 405 20.32 4.21 -5.03
N ASP A 406 20.48 3.15 -5.83
CA ASP A 406 20.08 3.10 -7.25
C ASP A 406 18.66 2.55 -7.48
N GLY A 407 17.99 2.11 -6.42
CA GLY A 407 16.61 1.60 -6.43
C GLY A 407 16.12 1.23 -5.03
N HIS A 408 14.90 0.69 -4.94
CA HIS A 408 14.24 0.39 -3.65
C HIS A 408 13.72 -1.05 -3.54
N ASP A 409 14.18 -1.95 -4.40
CA ASP A 409 13.88 -3.38 -4.32
C ASP A 409 14.83 -4.07 -3.35
N TYR A 410 14.60 -3.88 -2.05
CA TYR A 410 15.50 -4.39 -1.01
C TYR A 410 15.54 -5.92 -0.93
N LEU A 411 14.50 -6.60 -1.45
CA LEU A 411 14.44 -8.06 -1.48
C LEU A 411 15.38 -8.65 -2.52
N ASN A 412 15.42 -8.07 -3.72
CA ASN A 412 16.35 -8.49 -4.79
C ASN A 412 17.70 -7.78 -4.70
N GLY A 413 17.77 -6.70 -3.93
CA GLY A 413 18.96 -5.95 -3.55
C GLY A 413 19.16 -4.66 -4.34
N VAL A 414 19.90 -3.74 -3.71
CA VAL A 414 20.08 -2.34 -4.10
C VAL A 414 21.56 -1.99 -3.97
N THR A 415 22.12 -1.28 -4.95
CA THR A 415 23.48 -0.75 -4.83
C THR A 415 23.43 0.66 -4.25
N TYR A 416 24.16 0.85 -3.16
CA TYR A 416 24.35 2.14 -2.52
C TYR A 416 25.69 2.73 -2.94
N THR A 417 25.72 4.03 -3.25
CA THR A 417 26.92 4.73 -3.74
C THR A 417 27.19 6.01 -2.94
N ALA A 418 28.46 6.34 -2.71
CA ALA A 418 28.91 7.62 -2.13
C ALA A 418 30.00 8.25 -3.00
N SER A 419 29.91 9.56 -3.23
CA SER A 419 30.98 10.33 -3.87
C SER A 419 32.17 10.50 -2.93
N LEU A 420 33.38 10.36 -3.47
CA LEU A 420 34.65 10.62 -2.79
C LEU A 420 35.24 11.97 -3.19
N ASP A 421 34.40 12.90 -3.66
CA ASP A 421 34.84 14.25 -3.98
C ASP A 421 35.45 14.94 -2.77
N GLY A 422 36.66 15.46 -2.94
CA GLY A 422 37.42 16.12 -1.87
C GLY A 422 38.37 15.20 -1.10
N PHE A 423 38.33 13.88 -1.32
CA PHE A 423 39.35 12.97 -0.83
C PHE A 423 40.62 13.07 -1.69
N GLY A 424 41.78 12.96 -1.06
CA GLY A 424 43.09 13.09 -1.71
C GLY A 424 43.65 11.73 -2.15
N GLU A 425 44.73 11.73 -2.92
CA GLU A 425 45.36 10.51 -3.42
C GLU A 425 46.09 9.74 -2.31
N GLN A 426 45.44 8.73 -1.73
CA GLN A 426 45.92 7.96 -0.57
C GLN A 426 45.24 6.59 -0.52
N SER A 427 45.76 5.70 0.35
CA SER A 427 45.11 4.43 0.72
C SER A 427 44.10 4.65 1.86
N TYR A 428 42.85 4.29 1.62
CA TYR A 428 41.75 4.42 2.57
C TYR A 428 41.17 3.07 2.99
N GLN A 429 40.54 3.07 4.15
CA GLN A 429 39.70 1.98 4.63
C GLN A 429 38.26 2.48 4.79
N ALA A 430 37.33 1.86 4.08
CA ALA A 430 35.90 2.08 4.20
C ALA A 430 35.26 1.10 5.18
N PHE A 431 34.36 1.61 6.02
CA PHE A 431 33.51 0.84 6.92
C PHE A 431 32.05 1.14 6.59
N PHE A 432 31.39 0.21 5.93
CA PHE A 432 29.96 0.29 5.66
C PHE A 432 29.19 -0.16 6.91
N ASP A 433 28.18 0.62 7.29
CA ASP A 433 27.28 0.33 8.43
C ASP A 433 25.84 0.57 7.98
N PHE A 434 25.10 -0.54 7.84
CA PHE A 434 23.71 -0.54 7.39
C PHE A 434 22.82 -1.18 8.44
N LYS A 435 21.73 -0.50 8.80
CA LYS A 435 20.76 -0.98 9.79
C LYS A 435 19.34 -0.82 9.29
N ASP A 436 18.55 -1.85 9.49
CA ASP A 436 17.12 -1.97 9.19
C ASP A 436 16.26 -2.02 10.46
N SER A 437 16.90 -2.20 11.62
CA SER A 437 16.28 -2.36 12.94
C SER A 437 17.10 -1.65 14.03
N SER A 438 16.55 -1.56 15.24
CA SER A 438 17.29 -1.05 16.41
C SER A 438 18.20 -2.10 17.09
N SER A 439 18.07 -3.38 16.74
CA SER A 439 18.74 -4.49 17.44
C SER A 439 19.93 -5.08 16.68
N GLY A 440 20.23 -4.60 15.48
CA GLY A 440 21.37 -5.06 14.71
C GLY A 440 21.45 -4.41 13.33
N GLY A 441 22.51 -4.74 12.62
CA GLY A 441 22.77 -4.32 11.26
C GLY A 441 23.92 -5.13 10.67
N SER A 442 24.31 -4.76 9.45
CA SER A 442 25.41 -5.38 8.75
C SER A 442 26.57 -4.42 8.53
N TYR A 443 27.76 -4.99 8.62
CA TYR A 443 29.02 -4.27 8.55
C TYR A 443 29.92 -4.93 7.53
N LEU A 444 30.61 -4.11 6.74
CA LEU A 444 31.56 -4.56 5.75
C LEU A 444 32.74 -3.60 5.71
N THR A 445 33.95 -4.14 5.60
CA THR A 445 35.18 -3.36 5.49
C THR A 445 35.81 -3.56 4.13
N PHE A 446 36.28 -2.47 3.52
CA PHE A 446 36.89 -2.49 2.20
C PHE A 446 38.06 -1.51 2.14
N ASN A 447 39.21 -1.95 1.63
CA ASN A 447 40.38 -1.10 1.44
C ASN A 447 40.48 -0.71 -0.04
N PHE A 448 40.83 0.54 -0.31
CA PHE A 448 40.95 1.07 -1.68
C PHE A 448 41.94 2.24 -1.74
N ASP A 449 42.43 2.54 -2.95
CA ASP A 449 43.41 3.60 -3.20
C ASP A 449 42.83 4.63 -4.17
N ILE A 450 42.84 5.92 -3.78
CA ILE A 450 42.48 7.04 -4.66
C ILE A 450 43.77 7.58 -5.31
N GLY A 451 43.75 7.87 -6.61
CA GLY A 451 44.94 8.34 -7.34
C GLY A 451 46.02 7.26 -7.55
N GLY A 452 45.66 6.00 -7.29
CA GLY A 452 46.51 4.83 -7.47
C GLY A 452 46.69 4.45 -8.93
N GLY A 453 47.23 5.37 -9.74
CA GLY A 453 47.77 5.07 -11.08
C GLY A 453 49.01 4.16 -11.05
N SER A 454 49.28 3.47 -9.95
CA SER A 454 50.21 2.35 -9.91
C SER A 454 49.73 1.30 -8.93
N SER A 455 49.28 0.16 -9.45
CA SER A 455 48.97 -1.06 -8.71
C SER A 455 50.22 -1.72 -8.09
N CYS A 456 51.29 -0.96 -7.86
CA CYS A 456 52.53 -1.46 -7.32
C CYS A 456 52.70 -1.00 -5.88
N GLY A 457 52.60 -1.94 -4.94
CA GLY A 457 52.87 -1.66 -3.52
C GLY A 457 54.30 -1.14 -3.27
N ASP A 458 55.25 -1.55 -4.11
CA ASP A 458 56.65 -1.15 -4.06
C ASP A 458 57.15 -0.74 -5.47
N PRO A 459 57.12 0.55 -5.85
CA PRO A 459 57.60 1.02 -7.14
C PRO A 459 59.02 0.54 -7.45
N GLY A 460 59.17 -0.20 -8.55
CA GLY A 460 60.42 -0.84 -8.95
C GLY A 460 60.52 -2.34 -8.62
N ASP A 461 59.64 -2.94 -7.80
CA ASP A 461 59.53 -4.39 -7.62
C ASP A 461 58.67 -4.99 -8.75
N ILE A 462 59.32 -5.22 -9.89
CA ILE A 462 58.66 -5.65 -11.13
C ILE A 462 58.31 -7.14 -11.09
N ASN A 463 58.93 -7.91 -10.19
CA ASN A 463 58.71 -9.35 -10.10
C ASN A 463 57.75 -9.75 -8.96
N GLY A 464 57.45 -8.81 -8.05
CA GLY A 464 56.48 -8.96 -6.96
C GLY A 464 56.98 -9.85 -5.81
N ASP A 465 58.29 -10.00 -5.64
CA ASP A 465 58.90 -10.79 -4.54
C ASP A 465 59.13 -9.97 -3.26
N SER A 466 58.63 -8.73 -3.22
CA SER A 466 58.77 -7.79 -2.12
C SER A 466 60.22 -7.46 -1.78
N THR A 467 61.16 -7.67 -2.73
CA THR A 467 62.59 -7.41 -2.55
C THR A 467 63.17 -6.65 -3.72
N LEU A 468 63.28 -5.33 -3.60
CA LEU A 468 63.88 -4.51 -4.63
C LEU A 468 65.38 -4.81 -4.83
N ASN A 469 65.74 -5.45 -5.95
CA ASN A 469 67.11 -5.85 -6.22
C ASN A 469 67.47 -5.84 -7.71
N VAL A 470 68.66 -6.37 -8.03
CA VAL A 470 69.18 -6.36 -9.40
C VAL A 470 68.31 -7.16 -10.39
N LEU A 471 67.52 -8.12 -9.91
CA LEU A 471 66.60 -8.91 -10.74
C LEU A 471 65.50 -8.02 -11.34
N ASP A 472 64.99 -7.04 -10.58
CA ASP A 472 63.97 -6.11 -11.06
C ASP A 472 64.52 -5.17 -12.13
N VAL A 473 65.77 -4.69 -11.96
CA VAL A 473 66.47 -3.89 -12.97
C VAL A 473 66.63 -4.67 -14.29
N VAL A 474 66.92 -5.97 -14.21
CA VAL A 474 67.04 -6.83 -15.41
C VAL A 474 65.69 -6.98 -16.09
N LEU A 475 64.59 -7.15 -15.34
CA LEU A 475 63.25 -7.22 -15.90
C LEU A 475 62.83 -5.90 -16.53
N LEU A 476 63.06 -4.77 -15.85
CA LEU A 476 62.81 -3.44 -16.38
C LEU A 476 63.54 -3.20 -17.70
N THR A 477 64.81 -3.58 -17.76
CA THR A 477 65.62 -3.45 -18.97
C THR A 477 65.02 -4.26 -20.13
N ASN A 478 64.51 -5.47 -19.85
CA ASN A 478 63.85 -6.28 -20.86
C ASN A 478 62.52 -5.66 -21.32
N LEU A 479 61.76 -5.05 -20.43
CA LEU A 479 60.52 -4.34 -20.77
C LEU A 479 60.79 -3.13 -21.67
N VAL A 480 61.78 -2.30 -21.30
CA VAL A 480 62.23 -1.14 -22.09
C VAL A 480 62.73 -1.55 -23.48
N LEU A 481 63.51 -2.64 -23.58
CA LEU A 481 64.02 -3.15 -24.86
C LEU A 481 62.95 -3.88 -25.69
N GLY A 482 61.95 -4.46 -25.03
CA GLY A 482 60.82 -5.16 -25.66
C GLY A 482 59.74 -4.22 -26.19
N GLY A 483 59.80 -2.92 -25.86
CA GLY A 483 58.77 -1.94 -26.23
C GLY A 483 57.41 -2.21 -25.55
N ALA A 484 57.41 -2.97 -24.45
CA ALA A 484 56.25 -3.09 -23.59
C ALA A 484 56.12 -1.78 -22.82
N GLY A 485 54.94 -1.15 -22.84
CA GLY A 485 54.64 0.03 -22.05
C GLY A 485 53.52 -0.27 -21.05
N GLY A 486 53.46 0.51 -19.98
CA GLY A 486 52.32 0.51 -19.07
C GLY A 486 52.30 -0.58 -18.01
N ASP A 487 53.47 -1.08 -17.58
CA ASP A 487 53.54 -1.78 -16.28
C ASP A 487 53.72 -0.71 -15.18
N PRO A 488 52.74 -0.53 -14.28
CA PRO A 488 52.80 0.51 -13.27
C PRO A 488 53.88 0.28 -12.20
N CYS A 489 54.36 -0.95 -12.03
CA CYS A 489 55.53 -1.26 -11.19
C CYS A 489 56.85 -0.85 -11.86
N ALA A 490 56.86 -0.82 -13.19
CA ALA A 490 58.04 -0.49 -13.99
C ALA A 490 58.18 1.02 -14.22
N ASP A 491 57.08 1.78 -14.21
CA ASP A 491 57.06 3.24 -14.36
C ASP A 491 57.32 3.93 -13.02
N VAL A 492 58.57 3.89 -12.59
CA VAL A 492 59.00 4.40 -11.27
C VAL A 492 58.80 5.92 -11.15
N ASN A 493 58.71 6.64 -12.26
CA ASN A 493 58.59 8.09 -12.28
C ASN A 493 57.16 8.59 -12.57
N GLY A 494 56.27 7.71 -13.02
CA GLY A 494 54.85 7.97 -13.25
C GLY A 494 54.56 8.83 -14.49
N ASP A 495 55.48 8.91 -15.47
CA ASP A 495 55.28 9.70 -16.70
C ASP A 495 54.56 8.94 -17.82
N GLY A 496 54.20 7.68 -17.57
CA GLY A 496 53.52 6.80 -18.52
C GLY A 496 54.46 6.22 -19.59
N VAL A 497 55.78 6.43 -19.51
CA VAL A 497 56.74 6.04 -20.54
C VAL A 497 57.93 5.26 -19.94
N LEU A 498 57.91 3.93 -20.11
CA LEU A 498 59.04 3.09 -19.70
C LEU A 498 60.31 3.38 -20.51
N ASN A 499 61.32 3.95 -19.87
CA ASN A 499 62.57 4.30 -20.50
C ASN A 499 63.79 4.17 -19.55
N VAL A 500 64.95 4.67 -19.98
CA VAL A 500 66.19 4.57 -19.20
C VAL A 500 66.13 5.35 -17.88
N LEU A 501 65.24 6.35 -17.79
CA LEU A 501 65.03 7.12 -16.57
C LEU A 501 64.51 6.24 -15.44
N ASP A 502 63.54 5.36 -15.73
CA ASP A 502 62.99 4.42 -14.74
C ASP A 502 64.07 3.47 -14.23
N ILE A 503 64.91 2.95 -15.12
CA ILE A 503 66.05 2.10 -14.77
C ILE A 503 67.00 2.81 -13.79
N VAL A 504 67.33 4.07 -14.07
CA VAL A 504 68.21 4.86 -13.19
C VAL A 504 67.58 5.09 -11.83
N LEU A 505 66.27 5.34 -11.78
CA LEU A 505 65.54 5.52 -10.54
C LEU A 505 65.48 4.22 -9.72
N THR A 506 65.18 3.06 -10.33
CA THR A 506 65.23 1.75 -9.66
C THR A 506 66.62 1.47 -9.07
N VAL A 507 67.69 1.75 -9.82
CA VAL A 507 69.07 1.57 -9.32
C VAL A 507 69.37 2.51 -8.15
N ASN A 508 68.88 3.76 -8.20
CA ASN A 508 69.05 4.68 -7.09
C ASN A 508 68.30 4.24 -5.83
N LEU A 509 67.11 3.65 -5.98
CA LEU A 509 66.36 3.06 -4.87
C LEU A 509 67.14 1.90 -4.22
N ILE A 510 67.74 1.01 -5.04
CA ILE A 510 68.58 -0.10 -4.55
C ILE A 510 69.82 0.42 -3.80
N LEU A 511 70.50 1.44 -4.35
CA LEU A 511 71.76 1.95 -3.81
C LEU A 511 71.59 2.80 -2.54
N ASN A 512 70.43 3.44 -2.37
CA ASN A 512 70.10 4.21 -1.17
C ASN A 512 69.51 3.36 -0.04
N GLY A 513 69.34 2.04 -0.28
CA GLY A 513 68.86 1.08 0.70
C GLY A 513 67.38 1.24 0.98
N GLY A 514 66.55 0.78 0.04
CA GLY A 514 65.09 0.68 0.16
C GLY A 514 64.60 0.31 1.56
#